data_AF-A0A1H7ZXF2-F1
#
_entry.id   AF-A0A1H7ZXF2-F1
#
_cell.length_a   1.000
_cell.length_b   1.000
_cell.length_c   1.000
_cell.angle_alpha   90.00
_cell.angle_beta   90.00
_cell.angle_gamma   90.00
#
_symmetry.space_group_name_H-M   'P 1'
#
loop_
_entity.id
_entity.type
_entity.pdbx_description
1 polymer ?
#
loop_
_entity_poly.entity_id
_entity_poly.type
_entity_poly.pdbx_seq_one_letter_code
_entity_poly.pdbx_strand_id
1 'polypeptide(L)'
;MKKFFLMALSFIFVGTVGNAKVTGNENDAKTPDGVEAVDLGLSVKWANMNVGATKDSGFGSYFAWGEIKPKKFYSWGTYIWSKGDSQFLLKYSTTDRKIQLTPSDDAARANWGGEWRIPTVDECEELVDPDKCSWEWTTKDGVNGYKVTGKKTGNSIFLPITGFRFYGDVQFRAINGIYWSSTLYSGNPNKAWCIEFDFSDVNVHFGKLSSNRFSGRCIRAVR
;
A
#
# COMPACT_ATOMS: atom_id res chain seq x y z
N MET A 1 36.62 53.42 -36.32
CA MET A 1 35.56 52.40 -36.51
C MET A 1 36.21 51.12 -37.04
N LYS A 2 36.46 50.15 -36.16
CA LYS A 2 37.09 48.86 -36.53
C LYS A 2 35.98 47.85 -36.86
N LYS A 3 35.93 47.35 -38.10
CA LYS A 3 35.17 46.15 -38.48
C LYS A 3 36.14 44.97 -38.44
N PHE A 4 35.93 44.04 -37.52
CA PHE A 4 36.61 42.74 -37.52
C PHE A 4 35.69 41.70 -38.17
N PHE A 5 36.23 41.01 -39.17
CA PHE A 5 35.58 39.95 -39.92
C PHE A 5 35.66 38.65 -39.10
N LEU A 6 34.53 37.96 -38.94
CA LEU A 6 34.42 36.71 -38.20
C LEU A 6 34.69 35.54 -39.17
N MET A 7 35.71 34.74 -38.89
CA MET A 7 36.02 33.51 -39.64
C MET A 7 35.51 32.32 -38.82
N ALA A 8 34.49 31.63 -39.33
CA ALA A 8 33.89 30.46 -38.70
C ALA A 8 34.72 29.19 -38.98
N LEU A 9 35.14 28.49 -37.92
CA LEU A 9 35.64 27.11 -38.00
C LEU A 9 34.46 26.14 -37.97
N SER A 10 34.27 25.39 -39.05
CA SER A 10 33.32 24.28 -39.11
C SER A 10 33.96 23.03 -38.50
N PHE A 11 33.44 22.52 -37.38
CA PHE A 11 33.73 21.18 -36.89
C PHE A 11 32.62 20.22 -37.33
N ILE A 12 32.95 19.28 -38.21
CA ILE A 12 32.08 18.16 -38.58
C ILE A 12 32.21 17.12 -37.47
N PHE A 13 31.16 16.94 -36.67
CA PHE A 13 31.05 15.83 -35.72
C PHE A 13 30.38 14.66 -36.43
N VAL A 14 31.15 13.63 -36.81
CA VAL A 14 30.59 12.34 -37.22
C VAL A 14 30.28 11.55 -35.96
N GLY A 15 29.08 11.76 -35.40
CA GLY A 15 28.56 10.96 -34.31
C GLY A 15 27.96 9.66 -34.84
N THR A 16 28.65 8.53 -34.63
CA THR A 16 28.03 7.21 -34.74
C THR A 16 26.96 7.07 -33.65
N VAL A 17 25.70 6.86 -34.07
CA VAL A 17 24.58 6.56 -33.17
C VAL A 17 24.78 5.14 -32.61
N GLY A 18 25.42 5.06 -31.45
CA GLY A 18 25.31 3.89 -30.59
C GLY A 18 23.91 3.89 -29.99
N ASN A 19 23.07 2.96 -30.44
CA ASN A 19 21.80 2.65 -29.78
C ASN A 19 22.08 2.04 -28.40
N ALA A 20 22.32 2.90 -27.41
CA ALA A 20 22.20 2.52 -26.02
C ALA A 20 20.71 2.31 -25.73
N LYS A 21 20.29 1.04 -25.73
CA LYS A 21 18.99 0.63 -25.22
C LYS A 21 18.99 0.95 -23.72
N VAL A 22 18.44 2.08 -23.33
CA VAL A 22 18.13 2.37 -21.92
C VAL A 22 16.98 1.45 -21.53
N THR A 23 17.31 0.24 -21.08
CA THR A 23 16.40 -0.61 -20.31
C THR A 23 16.61 -0.28 -18.85
N GLY A 24 15.95 0.77 -18.37
CA GLY A 24 15.85 1.10 -16.96
C GLY A 24 14.44 1.55 -16.68
N ASN A 25 13.67 0.70 -15.98
CA ASN A 25 12.66 1.07 -14.99
C ASN A 25 11.96 -0.20 -14.49
N GLU A 26 12.73 -1.07 -13.83
CA GLU A 26 12.19 -1.76 -12.67
C GLU A 26 12.49 -0.82 -11.50
N ASN A 27 11.48 -0.49 -10.69
CA ASN A 27 11.69 0.34 -9.50
C ASN A 27 12.70 -0.38 -8.59
N ASP A 28 13.92 0.17 -8.44
CA ASP A 28 14.98 -0.28 -7.52
C ASP A 28 14.62 -0.07 -6.04
N ALA A 29 13.33 -0.12 -5.69
CA ALA A 29 12.88 -0.06 -4.32
C ALA A 29 13.54 -1.20 -3.54
N LYS A 30 14.27 -0.86 -2.49
CA LYS A 30 14.92 -1.83 -1.61
C LYS A 30 14.12 -1.93 -0.34
N THR A 31 13.94 -3.16 0.16
CA THR A 31 13.29 -3.40 1.45
C THR A 31 14.05 -2.63 2.52
N PRO A 32 13.39 -1.73 3.29
CA PRO A 32 14.06 -0.96 4.34
C PRO A 32 14.64 -1.85 5.43
N ASP A 33 15.69 -1.35 6.10
CA ASP A 33 16.28 -2.04 7.25
C ASP A 33 15.24 -2.21 8.37
N GLY A 34 15.31 -3.35 9.06
CA GLY A 34 14.39 -3.71 10.14
C GLY A 34 13.05 -4.28 9.67
N VAL A 35 12.74 -4.27 8.36
CA VAL A 35 11.56 -4.98 7.83
C VAL A 35 11.84 -6.48 7.80
N GLU A 36 10.99 -7.25 8.49
CA GLU A 36 11.09 -8.71 8.60
C GLU A 36 9.81 -9.38 8.11
N ALA A 37 9.97 -10.55 7.49
CA ALA A 37 8.86 -11.42 7.09
C ALA A 37 8.58 -12.45 8.20
N VAL A 38 7.54 -12.20 8.99
CA VAL A 38 7.14 -13.01 10.14
C VAL A 38 6.21 -14.14 9.68
N ASP A 39 6.62 -15.37 9.96
CA ASP A 39 5.82 -16.57 9.69
C ASP A 39 4.83 -16.82 10.82
N LEU A 40 3.57 -16.47 10.61
CA LEU A 40 2.45 -16.73 11.53
C LEU A 40 1.86 -18.15 11.35
N GLY A 41 2.42 -18.98 10.47
CA GLY A 41 1.86 -20.29 10.12
C GLY A 41 0.65 -20.22 9.19
N LEU A 42 0.53 -19.11 8.45
CA LEU A 42 -0.50 -18.82 7.45
C LEU A 42 0.03 -19.16 6.04
N SER A 43 -0.74 -18.85 4.99
CA SER A 43 -0.35 -19.04 3.59
C SER A 43 0.77 -18.11 3.11
N VAL A 44 0.98 -16.98 3.79
CA VAL A 44 2.01 -15.98 3.49
C VAL A 44 2.70 -15.48 4.76
N LYS A 45 3.89 -14.90 4.60
CA LYS A 45 4.58 -14.23 5.71
C LYS A 45 4.15 -12.77 5.77
N TRP A 46 3.93 -12.28 6.98
CA TRP A 46 3.46 -10.92 7.23
C TRP A 46 4.59 -10.02 7.66
N ALA A 47 4.60 -8.77 7.19
CA ALA A 47 5.59 -7.79 7.60
C ALA A 47 5.47 -7.44 9.11
N ASN A 48 6.59 -7.30 9.78
CA ASN A 48 6.61 -6.85 11.18
C ASN A 48 6.17 -5.37 11.37
N MET A 49 6.18 -4.55 10.32
CA MET A 49 5.75 -3.13 10.36
C MET A 49 4.88 -2.71 9.16
N ASN A 50 4.26 -1.53 9.25
CA ASN A 50 3.48 -0.94 8.15
C ASN A 50 4.39 -0.35 7.07
N VAL A 51 3.94 -0.35 5.82
CA VAL A 51 4.64 0.36 4.72
C VAL A 51 4.79 1.84 5.07
N GLY A 52 6.03 2.33 5.04
CA GLY A 52 6.39 3.71 5.41
C GLY A 52 6.55 3.95 6.93
N ALA A 53 6.53 2.91 7.77
CA ALA A 53 6.91 3.01 9.18
C ALA A 53 8.41 2.74 9.36
N THR A 54 8.97 3.20 10.48
CA THR A 54 10.38 2.95 10.88
C THR A 54 10.51 1.99 12.06
N LYS A 55 9.37 1.51 12.58
CA LYS A 55 9.25 0.53 13.67
C LYS A 55 7.89 -0.15 13.60
N ASP A 56 7.76 -1.31 14.24
CA ASP A 56 6.56 -2.15 14.21
C ASP A 56 5.29 -1.50 14.79
N SER A 57 5.44 -0.61 15.78
CA SER A 57 4.36 0.21 16.35
C SER A 57 4.01 1.45 15.52
N GLY A 58 4.78 1.76 14.48
CA GLY A 58 4.59 2.94 13.65
C GLY A 58 3.38 2.81 12.72
N PHE A 59 2.59 3.89 12.60
CA PHE A 59 1.41 3.90 11.73
C PHE A 59 1.74 3.70 10.26
N GLY A 60 2.91 4.17 9.82
CA GLY A 60 3.31 4.15 8.42
C GLY A 60 2.63 5.23 7.57
N SER A 61 2.60 5.00 6.27
CA SER A 61 1.99 5.89 5.29
C SER A 61 0.59 5.42 4.89
N TYR A 62 -0.24 6.38 4.47
CA TYR A 62 -1.58 6.10 3.95
C TYR A 62 -1.55 6.13 2.43
N PHE A 63 -2.09 5.11 1.78
CA PHE A 63 -2.15 5.00 0.33
C PHE A 63 -3.59 4.91 -0.12
N ALA A 64 -3.93 5.59 -1.22
CA ALA A 64 -5.17 5.27 -1.91
C ALA A 64 -4.98 3.93 -2.64
N TRP A 65 -6.05 3.17 -2.81
CA TRP A 65 -5.96 1.84 -3.40
C TRP A 65 -5.48 1.92 -4.85
N GLY A 66 -4.41 1.21 -5.20
CA GLY A 66 -3.78 1.30 -6.53
C GLY A 66 -2.86 2.50 -6.74
N GLU A 67 -2.65 3.35 -5.73
CA GLU A 67 -1.64 4.41 -5.75
C GLU A 67 -0.38 3.99 -4.97
N ILE A 68 0.78 4.22 -5.58
CA ILE A 68 2.08 3.82 -5.00
C ILE A 68 2.75 4.91 -4.15
N LYS A 69 2.18 6.12 -4.10
CA LYS A 69 2.69 7.25 -3.31
C LYS A 69 1.60 7.79 -2.38
N PRO A 70 1.93 8.17 -1.14
CA PRO A 70 1.00 8.86 -0.28
C PRO A 70 0.73 10.28 -0.79
N LYS A 71 -0.38 10.87 -0.33
CA LYS A 71 -0.76 12.25 -0.63
C LYS A 71 -1.28 12.95 0.62
N LYS A 72 -1.50 14.26 0.53
CA LYS A 72 -2.03 15.07 1.65
C LYS A 72 -3.56 15.18 1.64
N PHE A 73 -4.18 15.04 0.46
CA PHE A 73 -5.62 15.20 0.28
C PHE A 73 -6.17 14.01 -0.50
N TYR A 74 -7.19 13.33 0.05
CA TYR A 74 -7.77 12.11 -0.50
C TYR A 74 -9.22 12.34 -0.92
N SER A 75 -9.46 12.42 -2.22
CA SER A 75 -10.77 12.61 -2.85
C SER A 75 -10.79 11.96 -4.23
N TRP A 76 -11.96 11.79 -4.84
CA TRP A 76 -12.02 11.40 -6.27
C TRP A 76 -11.26 12.38 -7.17
N GLY A 77 -11.31 13.68 -6.88
CA GLY A 77 -10.53 14.71 -7.58
C GLY A 77 -9.01 14.50 -7.59
N THR A 78 -8.48 13.77 -6.60
CA THR A 78 -7.04 13.53 -6.43
C THR A 78 -6.66 12.05 -6.62
N TYR A 79 -7.62 11.20 -7.01
CA TYR A 79 -7.41 9.77 -7.18
C TYR A 79 -6.97 9.47 -8.62
N ILE A 80 -5.76 8.90 -8.79
CA ILE A 80 -5.12 8.79 -10.10
C ILE A 80 -5.90 7.91 -11.09
N TRP A 81 -6.70 6.97 -10.58
CA TRP A 81 -7.51 6.07 -11.39
C TRP A 81 -8.94 6.56 -11.60
N SER A 82 -9.17 7.86 -11.48
CA SER A 82 -10.44 8.50 -11.83
C SER A 82 -10.26 9.81 -12.57
N LYS A 83 -11.23 10.21 -13.39
CA LYS A 83 -11.31 11.56 -13.97
C LYS A 83 -12.02 12.53 -13.02
N GLY A 84 -11.58 12.55 -11.76
CA GLY A 84 -12.12 13.42 -10.72
C GLY A 84 -13.49 13.03 -10.15
N ASP A 85 -14.14 12.01 -10.73
CA ASP A 85 -15.43 11.48 -10.27
C ASP A 85 -15.39 9.95 -10.20
N SER A 86 -16.10 9.42 -9.21
CA SER A 86 -16.33 7.98 -9.00
C SER A 86 -16.97 7.27 -10.19
N GLN A 87 -17.70 7.97 -11.06
CA GLN A 87 -18.33 7.42 -12.26
C GLN A 87 -17.32 7.21 -13.41
N PHE A 88 -16.15 7.85 -13.37
CA PHE A 88 -15.17 7.88 -14.46
C PHE A 88 -13.85 7.22 -14.06
N LEU A 89 -13.90 5.92 -13.76
CA LEU A 89 -12.74 5.11 -13.40
C LEU A 89 -11.87 4.75 -14.62
N LEU A 90 -10.55 4.89 -14.48
CA LEU A 90 -9.57 4.64 -15.55
C LEU A 90 -8.99 3.22 -15.51
N LYS A 91 -9.01 2.56 -14.34
CA LYS A 91 -8.46 1.22 -14.13
C LYS A 91 -9.26 0.47 -13.06
N TYR A 92 -9.22 -0.85 -13.09
CA TYR A 92 -9.94 -1.74 -12.18
C TYR A 92 -11.42 -1.37 -12.15
N SER A 93 -12.02 -1.40 -13.34
CA SER A 93 -13.36 -0.93 -13.62
C SER A 93 -14.17 -2.04 -14.29
N THR A 94 -15.44 -1.77 -14.55
CA THR A 94 -16.30 -2.70 -15.31
C THR A 94 -15.79 -2.93 -16.74
N THR A 95 -14.98 -2.03 -17.29
CA THR A 95 -14.38 -2.14 -18.62
C THR A 95 -13.22 -3.13 -18.66
N ASP A 96 -12.25 -3.01 -17.74
CA ASP A 96 -11.08 -3.89 -17.74
C ASP A 96 -11.29 -5.18 -16.93
N ARG A 97 -12.34 -5.23 -16.11
CA ARG A 97 -12.76 -6.36 -15.26
C ARG A 97 -11.64 -6.88 -14.34
N LYS A 98 -10.64 -6.05 -14.04
CA LYS A 98 -9.55 -6.41 -13.14
C LYS A 98 -9.98 -6.20 -11.70
N ILE A 99 -9.85 -7.25 -10.89
CA ILE A 99 -10.23 -7.23 -9.47
C ILE A 99 -9.03 -7.34 -8.52
N GLN A 100 -7.81 -7.46 -9.03
CA GLN A 100 -6.59 -7.52 -8.24
C GLN A 100 -5.63 -6.43 -8.70
N LEU A 101 -4.92 -5.81 -7.76
CA LEU A 101 -3.84 -4.89 -8.09
C LEU A 101 -2.76 -5.59 -8.93
N THR A 102 -2.22 -4.83 -9.88
CA THR A 102 -1.05 -5.27 -10.65
C THR A 102 0.20 -4.84 -9.89
N PRO A 103 1.36 -5.47 -10.09
CA PRO A 103 2.60 -5.10 -9.39
C PRO A 103 2.97 -3.61 -9.51
N SER A 104 2.65 -2.96 -10.64
CA SER A 104 2.88 -1.52 -10.86
C SER A 104 2.04 -0.58 -9.99
N ASP A 105 0.96 -1.09 -9.39
CA ASP A 105 -0.04 -0.34 -8.64
C ASP A 105 -0.09 -0.79 -7.18
N ASP A 106 0.84 -1.68 -6.80
CA ASP A 106 0.97 -2.19 -5.45
C ASP A 106 1.96 -1.30 -4.69
N ALA A 107 1.46 -0.57 -3.69
CA ALA A 107 2.29 0.33 -2.90
C ALA A 107 3.34 -0.40 -2.05
N ALA A 108 3.09 -1.62 -1.57
CA ALA A 108 4.11 -2.38 -0.85
C ALA A 108 5.25 -2.76 -1.80
N ARG A 109 4.92 -3.29 -2.98
CA ARG A 109 5.91 -3.62 -4.01
C ARG A 109 6.71 -2.40 -4.46
N ALA A 110 6.03 -1.29 -4.70
CA ALA A 110 6.67 -0.07 -5.19
C ALA A 110 7.56 0.62 -4.14
N ASN A 111 7.29 0.45 -2.84
CA ASN A 111 8.05 1.09 -1.77
C ASN A 111 9.13 0.18 -1.16
N TRP A 112 8.94 -1.14 -1.17
CA TRP A 112 9.86 -2.11 -0.54
C TRP A 112 10.52 -3.10 -1.52
N GLY A 113 10.09 -3.12 -2.78
CA GLY A 113 10.59 -4.02 -3.81
C GLY A 113 10.49 -5.49 -3.44
N GLY A 114 11.32 -6.32 -4.09
CA GLY A 114 11.32 -7.77 -3.86
C GLY A 114 9.92 -8.36 -4.01
N GLU A 115 9.59 -9.43 -3.28
CA GLU A 115 8.27 -10.08 -3.37
C GLU A 115 7.18 -9.41 -2.53
N TRP A 116 7.48 -8.30 -1.85
CA TRP A 116 6.50 -7.59 -1.04
C TRP A 116 5.32 -7.12 -1.86
N ARG A 117 4.12 -7.32 -1.31
CA ARG A 117 2.85 -6.90 -1.90
C ARG A 117 1.80 -6.64 -0.83
N ILE A 118 0.74 -5.95 -1.21
CA ILE A 118 -0.48 -5.85 -0.39
C ILE A 118 -1.13 -7.25 -0.34
N PRO A 119 -1.62 -7.71 0.82
CA PRO A 119 -2.29 -9.00 0.94
C PRO A 119 -3.59 -9.04 0.14
N THR A 120 -3.97 -10.21 -0.36
CA THR A 120 -5.29 -10.43 -0.97
C THR A 120 -6.38 -10.44 0.10
N VAL A 121 -7.66 -10.36 -0.31
CA VAL A 121 -8.77 -10.50 0.65
C VAL A 121 -8.75 -11.87 1.33
N ASP A 122 -8.37 -12.95 0.63
CA ASP A 122 -8.32 -14.31 1.20
C ASP A 122 -7.21 -14.43 2.26
N GLU A 123 -6.06 -13.78 2.05
CA GLU A 123 -4.98 -13.72 3.03
C GLU A 123 -5.36 -12.87 4.23
N CYS A 124 -6.10 -11.78 4.01
CA CYS A 124 -6.70 -11.01 5.09
C CYS A 124 -7.70 -11.85 5.89
N GLU A 125 -8.57 -12.62 5.23
CA GLU A 125 -9.53 -13.54 5.86
C GLU A 125 -8.80 -14.60 6.69
N GLU A 126 -7.66 -15.08 6.22
CA GLU A 126 -6.84 -16.02 6.97
C GLU A 126 -6.18 -15.40 8.23
N LEU A 127 -5.67 -14.17 8.16
CA LEU A 127 -5.06 -13.49 9.32
C LEU A 127 -6.08 -13.27 10.46
N VAL A 128 -7.33 -13.08 10.06
CA VAL A 128 -8.42 -12.73 10.97
C VAL A 128 -9.23 -13.96 11.38
N ASP A 129 -8.93 -15.14 10.83
CA ASP A 129 -9.56 -16.40 11.19
C ASP A 129 -9.22 -16.77 12.66
N PRO A 130 -10.23 -16.89 13.55
CA PRO A 130 -9.99 -17.21 14.96
C PRO A 130 -9.43 -18.62 15.16
N ASP A 131 -9.54 -19.54 14.19
CA ASP A 131 -8.91 -20.86 14.27
C ASP A 131 -7.42 -20.82 13.93
N LYS A 132 -6.95 -19.75 13.28
CA LYS A 132 -5.56 -19.61 12.83
C LYS A 132 -4.76 -18.59 13.64
N CYS A 133 -5.39 -17.50 14.09
CA CYS A 133 -4.75 -16.44 14.85
C CYS A 133 -5.49 -16.10 16.14
N SER A 134 -4.76 -15.62 17.15
CA SER A 134 -5.32 -14.92 18.30
C SER A 134 -4.95 -13.44 18.23
N TRP A 135 -5.91 -12.59 18.60
CA TRP A 135 -5.76 -11.14 18.60
C TRP A 135 -5.93 -10.66 20.04
N GLU A 136 -4.88 -10.08 20.61
CA GLU A 136 -4.87 -9.55 21.98
C GLU A 136 -4.65 -8.04 21.94
N TRP A 137 -5.59 -7.28 22.52
CA TRP A 137 -5.43 -5.84 22.64
C TRP A 137 -4.24 -5.49 23.54
N THR A 138 -3.39 -4.58 23.09
CA THR A 138 -2.23 -4.14 23.85
C THR A 138 -1.79 -2.73 23.48
N THR A 139 -0.81 -2.23 24.21
CA THR A 139 -0.15 -0.95 23.95
C THR A 139 1.34 -1.20 23.77
N LYS A 140 1.88 -0.84 22.61
CA LYS A 140 3.30 -0.97 22.28
C LYS A 140 3.89 0.39 21.96
N ASP A 141 4.93 0.80 22.68
CA ASP A 141 5.56 2.12 22.59
C ASP A 141 4.56 3.30 22.71
N GLY A 142 3.55 3.16 23.57
CA GLY A 142 2.48 4.16 23.72
C GLY A 142 1.46 4.18 22.57
N VAL A 143 1.52 3.23 21.64
CA VAL A 143 0.57 3.07 20.53
C VAL A 143 -0.37 1.91 20.84
N ASN A 144 -1.66 2.15 20.78
CA ASN A 144 -2.70 1.13 20.94
C ASN A 144 -2.85 0.29 19.66
N GLY A 145 -3.13 -1.00 19.83
CA GLY A 145 -3.32 -1.93 18.73
C GLY A 145 -3.49 -3.37 19.21
N TYR A 146 -3.38 -4.29 18.27
CA TYR A 146 -3.48 -5.72 18.56
C TYR A 146 -2.14 -6.41 18.35
N LYS A 147 -1.76 -7.25 19.32
CA LYS A 147 -0.77 -8.30 19.09
C LYS A 147 -1.48 -9.48 18.44
N VAL A 148 -1.15 -9.76 17.19
CA VAL A 148 -1.70 -10.86 16.41
C VAL A 148 -0.71 -12.02 16.46
N THR A 149 -1.12 -13.14 17.03
CA THR A 149 -0.27 -14.32 17.21
C THR A 149 -0.78 -15.48 16.37
N GLY A 150 0.09 -16.04 15.54
CA GLY A 150 -0.21 -17.24 14.76
C GLY A 150 -0.27 -18.47 15.65
N LYS A 151 -1.41 -19.18 15.70
CA LYS A 151 -1.59 -20.32 16.60
C LYS A 151 -0.67 -21.50 16.28
N LYS A 152 -0.30 -21.65 15.00
CA LYS A 152 0.56 -22.74 14.53
C LYS A 152 2.03 -22.52 14.88
N THR A 153 2.53 -21.28 14.84
CA THR A 153 3.96 -20.98 15.06
C THR A 153 4.26 -20.33 16.40
N GLY A 154 3.27 -19.69 17.04
CA GLY A 154 3.48 -18.86 18.23
C GLY A 154 4.15 -17.50 17.95
N ASN A 155 4.55 -17.24 16.70
CA ASN A 155 5.09 -15.95 16.30
C ASN A 155 3.99 -14.89 16.28
N SER A 156 4.38 -13.61 16.43
CA SER A 156 3.41 -12.51 16.48
C SER A 156 3.88 -11.26 15.75
N ILE A 157 2.90 -10.49 15.28
CA ILE A 157 3.06 -9.12 14.76
C ILE A 157 2.22 -8.16 15.60
N PHE A 158 2.55 -6.87 15.56
CA PHE A 158 1.73 -5.81 16.16
C PHE A 158 1.06 -4.98 15.07
N LEU A 159 -0.27 -4.85 15.15
CA LEU A 159 -1.08 -4.03 14.25
C LEU A 159 -1.62 -2.81 15.00
N PRO A 160 -1.05 -1.61 14.79
CA PRO A 160 -1.55 -0.39 15.43
C PRO A 160 -2.94 0.00 14.91
N ILE A 161 -3.74 0.69 15.74
CA ILE A 161 -4.95 1.38 15.28
C ILE A 161 -4.56 2.67 14.55
N THR A 162 -4.65 2.62 13.22
CA THR A 162 -4.11 3.65 12.32
C THR A 162 -5.12 4.73 11.96
N GLY A 163 -6.41 4.47 12.11
CA GLY A 163 -7.47 5.23 11.45
C GLY A 163 -7.32 5.20 9.92
N PHE A 164 -7.90 6.19 9.24
CA PHE A 164 -7.72 6.37 7.81
C PHE A 164 -7.64 7.84 7.43
N ARG A 165 -7.07 8.13 6.25
CA ARG A 165 -7.09 9.47 5.67
C ARG A 165 -8.26 9.66 4.73
N PHE A 166 -8.96 10.78 4.91
CA PHE A 166 -10.11 11.17 4.11
C PHE A 166 -10.08 12.68 3.95
N TYR A 167 -10.09 13.16 2.71
CA TYR A 167 -9.72 14.54 2.40
C TYR A 167 -8.37 14.89 3.04
N GLY A 168 -8.27 16.00 3.79
CA GLY A 168 -7.04 16.44 4.46
C GLY A 168 -6.75 15.75 5.80
N ASP A 169 -7.75 15.06 6.36
CA ASP A 169 -7.76 14.69 7.77
C ASP A 169 -7.44 13.21 7.97
N VAL A 170 -6.90 12.91 9.15
CA VAL A 170 -6.86 11.54 9.67
C VAL A 170 -8.06 11.37 10.58
N GLN A 171 -8.95 10.46 10.22
CA GLN A 171 -10.15 10.14 10.97
C GLN A 171 -9.98 8.81 11.71
N PHE A 172 -10.70 8.64 12.83
CA PHE A 172 -10.73 7.42 13.63
C PHE A 172 -9.36 6.92 14.12
N ARG A 173 -8.37 7.82 14.19
CA ARG A 173 -7.11 7.51 14.88
C ARG A 173 -7.42 7.29 16.35
N ALA A 174 -6.78 6.28 16.94
CA ALA A 174 -7.07 5.79 18.29
C ALA A 174 -8.41 5.04 18.46
N ILE A 175 -9.20 4.86 17.39
CA ILE A 175 -10.47 4.12 17.42
C ILE A 175 -10.35 2.84 16.59
N ASN A 176 -10.00 2.96 15.30
CA ASN A 176 -10.00 1.82 14.36
C ASN A 176 -8.61 1.57 13.77
N GLY A 177 -8.24 0.31 13.56
CA GLY A 177 -7.16 -0.08 12.66
C GLY A 177 -7.74 -0.50 11.32
N ILE A 178 -7.31 0.15 10.23
CA ILE A 178 -7.87 -0.09 8.89
C ILE A 178 -6.75 -0.27 7.86
N TYR A 179 -6.79 -1.40 7.14
CA TYR A 179 -5.71 -1.87 6.27
C TYR A 179 -6.23 -2.34 4.91
N TRP A 180 -5.57 -1.92 3.83
CA TRP A 180 -5.96 -2.36 2.49
C TRP A 180 -5.65 -3.84 2.24
N SER A 181 -6.56 -4.50 1.51
CA SER A 181 -6.21 -5.65 0.67
C SER A 181 -5.95 -5.21 -0.77
N SER A 182 -5.34 -6.08 -1.59
CA SER A 182 -5.11 -5.89 -3.02
C SER A 182 -6.35 -6.17 -3.87
N THR A 183 -7.47 -6.56 -3.25
CA THR A 183 -8.66 -7.06 -3.94
C THR A 183 -9.76 -6.00 -4.02
N LEU A 184 -10.26 -5.77 -5.23
CA LEU A 184 -11.39 -4.91 -5.52
C LEU A 184 -12.69 -5.48 -4.93
N TYR A 185 -13.59 -4.61 -4.48
CA TYR A 185 -14.94 -5.03 -4.17
C TYR A 185 -15.78 -5.11 -5.45
N SER A 186 -16.09 -6.32 -5.91
CA SER A 186 -16.82 -6.53 -7.17
C SER A 186 -18.25 -5.94 -7.18
N GLY A 187 -18.90 -5.85 -6.01
CA GLY A 187 -20.24 -5.27 -5.89
C GLY A 187 -20.28 -3.76 -6.06
N ASN A 188 -19.15 -3.07 -5.91
CA ASN A 188 -19.03 -1.65 -6.20
C ASN A 188 -17.58 -1.30 -6.56
N PRO A 189 -17.28 -1.01 -7.84
CA PRO A 189 -15.92 -0.74 -8.29
C PRO A 189 -15.36 0.54 -7.68
N ASN A 190 -16.12 1.37 -6.96
CA ASN A 190 -15.59 2.51 -6.22
C ASN A 190 -14.89 2.11 -4.92
N LYS A 191 -14.96 0.82 -4.55
CA LYS A 191 -14.45 0.30 -3.29
C LYS A 191 -13.48 -0.87 -3.48
N ALA A 192 -12.61 -1.06 -2.49
CA ALA A 192 -11.77 -2.24 -2.35
C ALA A 192 -11.95 -2.85 -0.96
N TRP A 193 -11.63 -4.14 -0.82
CA TRP A 193 -11.71 -4.82 0.46
C TRP A 193 -10.61 -4.34 1.41
N CYS A 194 -10.93 -4.24 2.69
CA CYS A 194 -10.01 -3.90 3.77
C CYS A 194 -10.30 -4.71 5.03
N ILE A 195 -9.29 -4.85 5.87
CA ILE A 195 -9.47 -5.25 7.27
C ILE A 195 -9.81 -3.99 8.09
N GLU A 196 -10.75 -4.10 9.02
CA GLU A 196 -11.06 -3.10 10.04
C GLU A 196 -11.29 -3.75 11.40
N PHE A 197 -10.77 -3.15 12.47
CA PHE A 197 -10.90 -3.60 13.86
C PHE A 197 -10.86 -2.41 14.83
N ASP A 198 -11.52 -2.52 15.99
CA ASP A 198 -11.50 -1.51 17.07
C ASP A 198 -11.29 -2.12 18.47
N PHE A 199 -11.31 -1.30 19.52
CA PHE A 199 -11.12 -1.76 20.92
C PHE A 199 -12.35 -2.45 21.54
N SER A 200 -13.56 -2.03 21.16
CA SER A 200 -14.81 -2.48 21.77
C SER A 200 -15.22 -3.88 21.33
N ASP A 201 -14.83 -4.27 20.12
CA ASP A 201 -15.21 -5.55 19.54
C ASP A 201 -14.01 -6.51 19.50
N VAL A 202 -13.81 -7.22 20.62
CA VAL A 202 -13.11 -8.52 20.62
C VAL A 202 -13.86 -9.53 19.73
N ASN A 203 -15.12 -9.24 19.38
CA ASN A 203 -15.83 -9.81 18.23
C ASN A 203 -15.51 -9.01 16.98
N VAL A 204 -14.27 -9.11 16.50
CA VAL A 204 -13.87 -8.49 15.23
C VAL A 204 -14.98 -8.69 14.20
N HIS A 205 -15.43 -7.62 13.56
CA HIS A 205 -16.34 -7.70 12.43
C HIS A 205 -15.60 -8.35 11.25
N PHE A 206 -15.35 -9.65 11.35
CA PHE A 206 -14.72 -10.51 10.36
C PHE A 206 -15.72 -10.71 9.22
N GLY A 207 -15.83 -9.71 8.35
CA GLY A 207 -16.69 -9.81 7.20
C GLY A 207 -16.38 -8.71 6.24
N LYS A 208 -15.71 -9.05 5.13
CA LYS A 208 -15.74 -8.33 3.85
C LYS A 208 -16.20 -6.86 3.99
N LEU A 209 -15.32 -6.02 4.54
CA LEU A 209 -15.55 -4.58 4.64
C LEU A 209 -14.90 -3.92 3.44
N SER A 210 -15.67 -3.06 2.78
CA SER A 210 -15.22 -2.37 1.58
C SER A 210 -15.17 -0.87 1.82
N SER A 211 -14.10 -0.25 1.36
CA SER A 211 -13.83 1.17 1.56
C SER A 211 -13.59 1.87 0.23
N ASN A 212 -13.94 3.17 0.16
CA ASN A 212 -13.71 3.97 -1.04
C ASN A 212 -12.22 3.97 -1.41
N ARG A 213 -11.92 3.63 -2.66
CA ARG A 213 -10.55 3.45 -3.15
C ARG A 213 -9.71 4.71 -3.10
N PHE A 214 -10.35 5.89 -3.15
CA PHE A 214 -9.63 7.15 -3.03
C PHE A 214 -9.11 7.42 -1.61
N SER A 215 -9.68 6.79 -0.57
CA SER A 215 -9.31 7.04 0.83
C SER A 215 -7.94 6.47 1.14
N GLY A 216 -7.17 7.15 1.99
CA GLY A 216 -5.86 6.69 2.40
C GLY A 216 -5.96 5.64 3.51
N ARG A 217 -5.38 4.46 3.34
CA ARG A 217 -5.25 3.43 4.40
C ARG A 217 -3.82 2.95 4.50
N CYS A 218 -3.50 2.42 5.67
CA CYS A 218 -2.21 1.79 5.90
C CYS A 218 -2.15 0.43 5.20
N ILE A 219 -0.94 -0.07 5.03
CA ILE A 219 -0.66 -1.36 4.41
C ILE A 219 0.25 -2.14 5.34
N ARG A 220 -0.18 -3.36 5.64
CA ARG A 220 0.65 -4.39 6.26
C ARG A 220 0.99 -5.40 5.16
N ALA A 221 2.20 -5.30 4.62
CA ALA A 221 2.59 -6.09 3.45
C ALA A 221 2.81 -7.56 3.77
N VAL A 222 2.75 -8.40 2.75
CA VAL A 222 3.04 -9.83 2.80
C VAL A 222 4.05 -10.22 1.71
N ARG A 223 4.68 -11.37 1.87
CA ARG A 223 5.53 -12.02 0.86
C ARG A 223 5.63 -13.52 1.06
#